data_AF-A0A1G6G4H7-F1
#
_entry.id   AF-A0A1G6G4H7-F1
#
_cell.length_a   1.000
_cell.length_b   1.000
_cell.length_c   1.000
_cell.angle_alpha   90.00
_cell.angle_beta   90.00
_cell.angle_gamma   90.00
#
_symmetry.space_group_name_H-M   'P 1'
#
loop_
_entity.id
_entity.type
_entity.pdbx_description
1 polymer ?
#
loop_
_entity_poly.entity_id
_entity_poly.type
_entity_poly.pdbx_seq_one_letter_code
_entity_poly.pdbx_strand_id
1 'polypeptide(L)'
;MKRFLFVAIAVIALSSCTENTKWEYKVVKVAGQNAESLPDYAPMVFNDQTPMLNKMGEDGWELVNSYTETNTVHPNFGSSEYVTGIRENTRTSVLNFVFKRPQQKKDKK
;
A
#
# COMPACT_ATOMS: atom_id res chain seq x y z
N MET A 1 -24.50 -16.85 -45.54
CA MET A 1 -23.46 -15.91 -45.05
C MET A 1 -23.83 -15.25 -43.72
N LYS A 2 -24.98 -14.57 -43.58
CA LYS A 2 -25.39 -13.93 -42.31
C LYS A 2 -25.44 -14.87 -41.09
N ARG A 3 -25.91 -16.11 -41.26
CA ARG A 3 -25.97 -17.12 -40.18
C ARG A 3 -24.60 -17.54 -39.63
N PHE A 4 -23.57 -17.62 -40.48
CA PHE A 4 -22.19 -17.92 -40.04
C PHE A 4 -21.55 -16.76 -39.28
N LEU A 5 -21.90 -15.51 -39.64
CA LEU A 5 -21.44 -14.32 -38.93
C LEU A 5 -21.98 -14.25 -37.50
N PHE A 6 -23.26 -14.58 -37.30
CA PHE A 6 -23.86 -14.63 -35.96
C PHE A 6 -23.26 -15.73 -35.08
N VAL A 7 -22.91 -16.88 -35.65
CA VAL A 7 -22.23 -17.97 -34.92
C VAL A 7 -20.81 -17.56 -34.52
N ALA A 8 -20.06 -16.90 -35.40
CA ALA A 8 -18.72 -16.41 -35.07
C ALA A 8 -18.73 -15.37 -33.94
N ILE A 9 -19.69 -14.44 -33.95
CA ILE A 9 -19.87 -13.43 -32.90
C ILE A 9 -20.24 -14.10 -31.56
N ALA A 10 -21.08 -15.14 -31.58
CA ALA A 10 -21.44 -15.88 -30.38
C ALA A 10 -20.25 -16.65 -29.77
N VAL A 11 -19.37 -17.24 -30.59
CA VAL A 11 -18.16 -17.94 -30.11
C VAL A 11 -17.15 -16.98 -29.49
N ILE A 12 -16.98 -15.78 -30.06
CA ILE A 12 -16.11 -14.74 -29.49
C ILE A 12 -16.67 -14.23 -28.16
N ALA A 13 -17.98 -14.02 -28.06
CA ALA A 13 -18.64 -13.58 -26.83
C ALA A 13 -18.53 -14.62 -25.69
N LEU A 14 -18.55 -15.92 -26.00
CA LEU A 14 -18.42 -17.00 -25.03
C LEU A 14 -16.97 -17.27 -24.57
N SER A 15 -15.97 -16.83 -25.34
CA SER A 15 -14.55 -16.99 -25.02
C SER A 15 -14.03 -15.95 -24.02
N SER A 16 -14.85 -14.93 -23.70
CA SER A 16 -14.43 -13.78 -22.89
C SER A 16 -14.63 -13.96 -21.38
N CYS A 17 -14.90 -15.19 -20.91
CA CYS A 17 -15.22 -15.47 -19.52
C CYS A 17 -14.06 -16.13 -18.76
N THR A 18 -13.56 -15.36 -17.77
CA THR A 18 -12.79 -15.75 -16.58
C THR A 18 -11.38 -16.30 -16.79
N GLU A 19 -10.41 -15.40 -16.91
CA GLU A 19 -9.08 -15.70 -16.39
C GLU A 19 -9.17 -15.80 -14.85
N ASN A 20 -8.92 -16.99 -14.31
CA ASN A 20 -8.68 -17.18 -12.87
C ASN A 20 -7.29 -16.63 -12.53
N THR A 21 -7.15 -15.30 -12.59
CA THR A 21 -5.91 -14.60 -12.30
C THR A 21 -5.60 -14.75 -10.82
N LYS A 22 -4.56 -15.53 -10.52
CA LYS A 22 -3.98 -15.56 -9.18
C LYS A 22 -3.21 -14.27 -8.97
N TRP A 23 -3.39 -13.65 -7.82
CA TRP A 23 -2.74 -12.39 -7.47
C TRP A 23 -1.59 -12.64 -6.49
N GLU A 24 -0.47 -11.96 -6.70
CA GLU A 24 0.57 -11.82 -5.70
C GLU A 24 0.52 -10.42 -5.09
N TYR A 25 0.76 -10.34 -3.78
CA TYR A 25 0.70 -9.11 -3.01
C TYR A 25 2.06 -8.82 -2.39
N LYS A 26 2.37 -7.52 -2.25
CA LYS A 26 3.57 -7.03 -1.59
C LYS A 26 3.24 -5.80 -0.76
N VAL A 27 3.78 -5.72 0.45
CA VAL A 27 3.68 -4.52 1.28
C VAL A 27 5.06 -3.88 1.37
N VAL A 28 5.17 -2.63 0.94
CA VAL A 28 6.37 -1.81 1.12
C VAL A 28 6.16 -0.90 2.31
N LYS A 29 7.09 -0.95 3.26
CA LYS A 29 7.06 -0.17 4.49
C LYS A 29 8.07 0.97 4.41
N VAL A 30 7.62 2.17 4.73
CA VAL A 30 8.46 3.37 4.80
C VAL A 30 8.44 3.86 6.24
N ALA A 31 9.55 3.67 6.94
CA ALA A 31 9.72 4.20 8.28
C ALA A 31 9.90 5.72 8.24
N GLY A 32 9.22 6.41 9.14
CA GLY A 32 9.42 7.84 9.36
C GLY A 32 10.79 8.11 9.99
N GLN A 33 11.27 9.32 9.81
CA GLN A 33 12.50 9.82 10.42
C GLN A 33 12.14 10.87 11.48
N ASN A 34 12.98 11.01 12.51
CA ASN A 34 12.78 12.08 13.48
C ASN A 34 12.90 13.44 12.78
N ALA A 35 12.05 14.39 13.14
CA ALA A 35 12.21 15.76 12.68
C ALA A 35 13.49 16.39 13.26
N GLU A 36 14.11 17.29 12.51
CA GLU A 36 15.29 18.03 12.96
C GLU A 36 14.99 18.90 14.19
N SER A 37 13.79 19.49 14.23
CA SER A 37 13.30 20.25 15.38
C SER A 37 12.44 19.38 16.29
N LEU A 38 12.75 19.36 17.59
CA LEU A 38 11.96 18.66 18.62
C LEU A 38 11.71 17.16 18.29
N PRO A 39 12.78 16.34 18.13
CA PRO A 39 12.68 14.96 17.62
C PRO A 39 11.74 14.06 18.44
N ASP A 40 11.53 14.35 19.71
CA ASP A 40 10.63 13.59 20.59
C ASP A 40 9.17 13.99 20.44
N TYR A 41 8.90 15.26 20.09
CA TYR A 41 7.55 15.84 20.13
C TYR A 41 6.94 16.17 18.77
N ALA A 42 7.78 16.27 17.74
CA ALA A 42 7.36 16.57 16.38
C ALA A 42 6.82 15.33 15.67
N PRO A 43 5.94 15.51 14.66
CA PRO A 43 5.58 14.45 13.74
C PRO A 43 6.81 13.85 13.07
N MET A 44 6.74 12.56 12.73
CA MET A 44 7.79 11.93 11.92
C MET A 44 7.78 12.51 10.51
N VAL A 45 8.98 12.65 9.95
CA VAL A 45 9.19 13.13 8.58
C VAL A 45 9.28 11.93 7.64
N PHE A 46 8.64 12.02 6.49
CA PHE A 46 8.70 11.01 5.44
C PHE A 46 9.27 11.64 4.17
N ASN A 47 10.21 10.96 3.53
CA ASN A 47 10.78 11.41 2.26
C ASN A 47 9.72 11.36 1.15
N ASP A 48 10.01 12.02 0.02
CA ASP A 48 9.21 11.82 -1.18
C ASP A 48 9.25 10.36 -1.63
N GLN A 49 8.06 9.75 -1.76
CA GLN A 49 7.89 8.36 -2.15
C GLN A 49 7.70 8.18 -3.66
N THR A 50 7.60 9.28 -4.43
CA THR A 50 7.41 9.27 -5.88
C THR A 50 8.40 8.34 -6.62
N PRO A 51 9.73 8.35 -6.32
CA PRO A 51 10.67 7.45 -7.00
C PRO A 51 10.38 5.96 -6.76
N MET A 52 9.98 5.60 -5.54
CA MET A 52 9.61 4.23 -5.18
C MET A 52 8.31 3.82 -5.88
N LEU A 53 7.30 4.68 -5.86
CA LEU A 53 6.01 4.42 -6.51
C LEU A 53 6.16 4.22 -8.02
N ASN A 54 6.95 5.07 -8.68
CA ASN A 54 7.24 4.95 -10.11
C ASN A 54 7.94 3.63 -10.44
N LYS A 55 8.97 3.26 -9.67
CA LYS A 55 9.68 1.99 -9.85
C LYS A 55 8.73 0.79 -9.70
N MET A 56 7.82 0.83 -8.72
CA MET A 56 6.84 -0.25 -8.54
C MET A 56 5.90 -0.36 -9.74
N GLY A 57 5.46 0.78 -10.29
CA GLY A 57 4.66 0.82 -11.52
C GLY A 57 5.41 0.24 -12.73
N GLU A 58 6.68 0.58 -12.91
CA GLU A 58 7.55 0.02 -13.97
C GLU A 58 7.72 -1.50 -13.83
N ASP A 59 7.82 -2.01 -12.61
CA ASP A 59 7.90 -3.43 -12.27
C ASP A 59 6.55 -4.19 -12.40
N GLY A 60 5.50 -3.51 -12.86
CA GLY A 60 4.16 -4.04 -13.07
C GLY A 60 3.33 -4.23 -11.80
N TRP A 61 3.70 -3.56 -10.71
CA TRP A 61 2.92 -3.54 -9.46
C TRP A 61 1.87 -2.43 -9.49
N GLU A 62 0.64 -2.77 -9.13
CA GLU A 62 -0.47 -1.82 -8.95
C GLU A 62 -0.63 -1.49 -7.46
N LEU A 63 -0.60 -0.20 -7.11
CA LEU A 63 -0.91 0.25 -5.75
C LEU A 63 -2.41 0.11 -5.50
N VAL A 64 -2.79 -0.64 -4.48
CA VAL A 64 -4.21 -0.91 -4.17
C VAL A 64 -4.66 -0.39 -2.82
N ASN A 65 -3.73 -0.16 -1.88
CA ASN A 65 -4.05 0.43 -0.60
C ASN A 65 -2.83 1.11 0.01
N SER A 66 -3.08 2.06 0.90
CA SER A 66 -2.09 2.66 1.78
C SER A 66 -2.66 2.82 3.17
N TYR A 67 -1.91 2.44 4.20
CA TYR A 67 -2.31 2.63 5.60
C TYR A 67 -1.12 3.01 6.48
N THR A 68 -1.42 3.64 7.61
CA THR A 68 -0.43 4.10 8.58
C THR A 68 -0.32 3.14 9.76
N GLU A 69 0.89 2.93 10.28
CA GLU A 69 1.09 2.40 11.63
C GLU A 69 1.38 3.59 12.55
N THR A 70 0.67 3.63 13.69
CA THR A 70 0.86 4.63 14.73
C THR A 70 1.47 3.97 15.96
N ASN A 71 2.47 4.61 16.55
CA ASN A 71 3.12 4.14 17.77
C ASN A 71 2.92 5.15 18.89
N THR A 72 2.80 4.66 20.12
CA THR A 72 2.86 5.50 21.33
C THR A 72 4.28 5.98 21.53
N VAL A 73 4.46 7.29 21.63
CA VAL A 73 5.79 7.92 21.73
C VAL A 73 6.01 8.56 23.09
N HIS A 74 4.92 8.95 23.76
CA HIS A 74 4.97 9.46 25.12
C HIS A 74 4.14 8.54 26.02
N PRO A 75 4.75 7.83 26.97
CA PRO A 75 3.99 7.36 28.10
C PRO A 75 3.55 8.63 28.88
N ASN A 76 2.28 8.70 29.25
CA ASN A 76 1.66 9.88 29.85
C ASN A 76 2.24 10.11 31.27
N PHE A 77 3.41 10.74 31.40
CA PHE A 77 4.10 10.86 32.70
C PHE A 77 4.81 12.19 32.87
N GLY A 78 4.29 13.00 33.80
CA GLY A 78 4.99 14.16 34.37
C GLY A 78 4.90 14.27 35.90
N SER A 79 3.95 13.59 36.56
CA SER A 79 3.76 13.47 38.01
C SER A 79 2.50 12.59 38.23
N SER A 80 2.32 11.93 39.38
CA SER A 80 1.02 11.31 39.74
C SER A 80 -0.09 12.33 40.01
N GLU A 81 0.25 13.62 40.10
CA GLU A 81 -0.66 14.66 40.58
C GLU A 81 -1.23 15.57 39.48
N TYR A 82 -0.68 15.58 38.25
CA TYR A 82 -1.22 16.41 37.17
C TYR A 82 -1.05 15.83 35.77
N VAL A 83 -2.12 15.97 34.97
CA VAL A 83 -2.12 15.83 33.51
C VAL A 83 -2.69 17.15 32.96
N THR A 84 -1.85 18.04 32.44
CA THR A 84 -2.33 19.26 31.77
C THR A 84 -2.01 19.20 30.29
N GLY A 85 -2.85 18.45 29.56
CA GLY A 85 -2.92 18.53 28.09
C GLY A 85 -3.44 17.25 27.44
N ILE A 86 -4.53 17.35 26.69
CA ILE A 86 -5.06 16.34 25.75
C ILE A 86 -4.15 16.32 24.51
N ARG A 87 -2.85 16.06 24.67
CA ARG A 87 -1.96 15.92 23.52
C ARG A 87 -1.96 14.47 23.09
N GLU A 88 -2.18 14.21 21.82
CA GLU A 88 -2.10 12.86 21.26
C GLU A 88 -0.73 12.28 21.57
N ASN A 89 -0.71 11.16 22.30
CA ASN A 89 0.51 10.48 22.74
C ASN A 89 1.04 9.47 21.71
N THR A 90 0.41 9.45 20.54
CA THR A 90 0.75 8.60 19.40
C THR A 90 1.29 9.45 18.27
N ARG A 91 2.15 8.86 17.43
CA ARG A 91 2.54 9.45 16.14
C ARG A 91 2.65 8.37 15.08
N THR A 92 2.37 8.73 13.83
CA THR A 92 2.59 7.85 12.68
C THR A 92 4.07 7.50 12.59
N SER A 93 4.38 6.21 12.62
CA SER A 93 5.74 5.68 12.58
C SER A 93 6.09 5.10 11.21
N VAL A 94 5.11 4.50 10.52
CA VAL A 94 5.33 3.81 9.25
C VAL A 94 4.18 4.08 8.28
N LEU A 95 4.53 4.31 7.02
CA LEU A 95 3.59 4.25 5.90
C LEU A 95 3.70 2.89 5.22
N ASN A 96 2.59 2.19 5.07
CA ASN A 96 2.51 0.92 4.37
C ASN A 96 1.81 1.11 3.04
N PHE A 97 2.44 0.65 1.97
CA PHE A 97 1.89 0.64 0.62
C PHE A 97 1.65 -0.80 0.20
N VAL A 98 0.39 -1.15 -0.06
CA VAL A 98 -0.01 -2.48 -0.51
C VAL A 98 -0.10 -2.48 -2.02
N PHE A 99 0.68 -3.36 -2.64
CA PHE A 99 0.68 -3.57 -4.07
C PHE A 99 0.15 -4.96 -4.41
N LYS A 100 -0.48 -5.08 -5.57
CA LYS A 100 -0.83 -6.36 -6.19
C LYS A 100 -0.28 -6.43 -7.61
N ARG A 101 -0.08 -7.64 -8.13
CA ARG A 101 0.03 -7.91 -9.57
C ARG A 101 -0.36 -9.35 -9.89
N PRO A 102 -0.64 -9.70 -11.16
CA PRO A 102 -0.87 -11.08 -11.56
C PRO A 102 0.35 -11.94 -11.23
N GLN A 103 0.12 -13.10 -10.62
CA GLN A 103 1.18 -14.05 -10.31
C GLN A 103 1.81 -14.54 -11.61
N GLN A 104 3.12 -14.31 -11.76
CA GLN A 104 3.83 -14.81 -12.92
C GLN A 104 3.85 -16.35 -12.91
N LYS A 105 3.40 -16.97 -14.01
CA LYS A 105 3.52 -18.42 -14.18
C LYS A 105 5.01 -18.75 -14.20
N LYS A 106 5.50 -19.47 -13.19
CA LYS A 106 6.82 -20.07 -13.25
C LYS A 106 6.76 -21.19 -14.29
N ASP A 107 7.36 -20.97 -15.45
CA ASP A 107 7.63 -22.07 -16.38
C ASP A 107 8.52 -23.06 -15.62
N LYS A 108 7.96 -24.24 -15.34
CA LYS A 108 8.75 -25.35 -14.78
C LYS A 108 9.76 -25.74 -15.85
N LYS A 109 11.03 -25.42 -15.61
CA LYS A 109 12.17 -26.02 -16.32
C LYS A 109 12.17 -27.52 -16.11
#